data_AF-A0AB39TX91-F1
#
_entry.id   AF-A0AB39TX91-F1
#
_cell.length_a   1.000
_cell.length_b   1.000
_cell.length_c   1.000
_cell.angle_alpha   90.00
_cell.angle_beta   90.00
_cell.angle_gamma   90.00
#
_symmetry.space_group_name_H-M   'P 1'
#
loop_
_entity.id
_entity.type
_entity.pdbx_description
1 polymer ?
#
loop_
_entity_poly.entity_id
_entity_poly.type
_entity_poly.pdbx_seq_one_letter_code
_entity_poly.pdbx_strand_id
1 'polypeptide(L)'
;MDPTFTAAQLAAAAEPDAFGRYLAGIRPAPGHMGGMGGMGGMGGQAGRSSSVRTAQYQGHRIRIVTTYDITVDGRALPAALDVDRDGVLFCHGLPAYQFYSAVDTVEALIRHFPGAFDQAGGDKGSGGQGGGGGGQGGGGGGGG
;
A
#
# COMPACT_ATOMS: atom_id res chain seq x y z
N MET A 1 -8.17 -17.50 -27.69
CA MET A 1 -7.10 -17.74 -28.68
C MET A 1 -5.95 -16.85 -28.28
N ASP A 2 -4.85 -17.42 -27.79
CA ASP A 2 -3.64 -16.64 -27.61
C ASP A 2 -3.13 -16.24 -28.99
N PRO A 3 -2.85 -14.95 -29.27
CA PRO A 3 -2.15 -14.59 -30.48
C PRO A 3 -0.71 -15.04 -30.30
N THR A 4 -0.37 -16.22 -30.80
CA THR A 4 1.01 -16.68 -30.81
C THR A 4 1.76 -15.84 -31.83
N PHE A 5 2.44 -14.80 -31.36
CA PHE A 5 3.32 -14.00 -32.19
C PHE A 5 4.50 -14.86 -32.63
N THR A 6 4.77 -14.89 -33.93
CA THR A 6 5.99 -15.49 -34.46
C THR A 6 7.20 -14.63 -34.09
N ALA A 7 8.39 -15.24 -34.04
CA ALA A 7 9.63 -14.50 -33.82
C ALA A 7 9.84 -13.37 -34.85
N ALA A 8 9.42 -13.59 -36.11
CA ALA A 8 9.49 -12.58 -37.16
C ALA A 8 8.53 -11.39 -36.91
N GLN A 9 7.33 -11.66 -36.40
CA GLN A 9 6.38 -10.60 -36.02
C GLN A 9 6.90 -9.80 -34.83
N LEU A 10 7.52 -10.46 -33.84
CA LEU A 10 8.12 -9.77 -32.71
C LEU A 10 9.32 -8.92 -33.13
N ALA A 11 10.18 -9.43 -34.02
CA ALA A 11 11.32 -8.68 -34.55
C ALA A 11 10.88 -7.43 -35.34
N ALA A 12 9.87 -7.57 -36.21
CA ALA A 12 9.32 -6.45 -36.96
C ALA A 12 8.67 -5.38 -36.05
N ALA A 13 8.05 -5.80 -34.94
CA ALA A 13 7.49 -4.88 -33.95
C ALA A 13 8.56 -4.18 -33.10
N ALA A 14 9.73 -4.80 -32.94
CA ALA A 14 10.88 -4.28 -32.19
C ALA A 14 11.76 -3.33 -33.03
N GLU A 15 11.53 -3.22 -34.34
CA GLU A 15 12.22 -2.23 -35.18
C GLU A 15 12.06 -0.81 -34.61
N PRO A 16 13.14 -0.02 -34.48
CA PRO A 16 13.13 1.24 -33.73
C PRO A 16 12.04 2.22 -34.16
N ASP A 17 11.77 2.34 -35.46
CA ASP A 17 10.74 3.24 -35.98
C ASP A 17 9.32 2.72 -35.74
N ALA A 18 9.13 1.40 -35.83
CA ALA A 18 7.82 0.78 -35.55
C ALA A 18 7.48 0.92 -34.07
N PHE A 19 8.45 0.65 -33.21
CA PHE A 19 8.31 0.81 -31.77
C PHE A 19 8.14 2.28 -31.36
N GLY A 20 8.92 3.20 -31.96
CA GLY A 20 8.81 4.64 -31.71
C GLY A 20 7.42 5.18 -32.08
N ARG A 21 6.86 4.77 -33.22
CA ARG A 21 5.49 5.14 -33.62
C ARG A 21 4.44 4.55 -32.68
N TYR A 22 4.63 3.31 -32.22
CA TYR A 22 3.75 2.70 -31.24
C TYR A 22 3.74 3.50 -29.93
N LEU A 23 4.90 3.79 -29.36
CA LEU A 23 5.03 4.59 -28.13
C LEU A 23 4.41 5.98 -28.28
N ALA A 24 4.64 6.66 -29.39
CA ALA A 24 4.04 7.97 -29.68
C ALA A 24 2.51 7.91 -29.78
N GLY A 25 1.94 6.75 -30.10
CA GLY A 25 0.51 6.50 -30.19
C GLY A 25 -0.15 6.09 -28.86
N ILE A 26 0.63 5.68 -27.86
CA ILE A 26 0.09 5.33 -26.54
C ILE A 26 -0.36 6.62 -25.86
N ARG A 27 -1.67 6.81 -25.74
CA ARG A 27 -2.24 7.80 -24.82
C ARG A 27 -2.15 7.22 -23.41
N PRO A 28 -1.67 7.97 -22.41
CA PRO A 28 -1.89 7.60 -21.03
C PRO A 28 -3.40 7.40 -20.84
N ALA A 29 -3.82 6.26 -20.27
CA ALA A 29 -5.18 6.13 -19.80
C ALA A 29 -5.45 7.31 -18.85
N PRO A 30 -6.64 7.92 -18.87
CA PRO A 30 -7.02 8.88 -17.85
C PRO A 30 -6.86 8.20 -16.49
N GLY A 31 -5.81 8.55 -15.75
CA GLY A 31 -5.59 8.02 -14.43
C GLY A 31 -6.78 8.37 -13.56
N HIS A 32 -7.22 7.42 -12.72
CA HIS A 32 -7.98 7.73 -11.52
C HIS A 32 -7.09 8.46 -10.51
N MET A 33 -6.54 9.62 -10.91
CA MET A 33 -5.89 10.59 -10.02
C MET A 33 -6.99 11.34 -9.27
N GLY A 34 -7.72 10.60 -8.43
CA GLY A 34 -8.67 11.16 -7.48
C GLY A 34 -7.94 11.57 -6.21
N GLY A 35 -7.68 12.87 -6.06
CA GLY A 35 -7.51 13.53 -4.76
C GLY A 35 -6.12 13.46 -4.13
N MET A 36 -5.29 14.47 -4.40
CA MET A 36 -4.27 14.92 -3.45
C MET A 36 -4.97 15.53 -2.22
N GLY A 37 -5.37 14.69 -1.28
CA GLY A 37 -5.86 15.09 0.04
C GLY A 37 -4.96 14.48 1.12
N GLY A 38 -4.06 15.30 1.67
CA GLY A 38 -3.40 15.17 2.98
C GLY A 38 -2.93 13.79 3.47
N MET A 39 -1.63 13.65 3.72
CA MET A 39 -1.04 12.68 4.65
C MET A 39 -1.46 12.96 6.11
N GLY A 40 -2.76 12.92 6.40
CA GLY A 40 -3.32 13.22 7.72
C GLY A 40 -4.46 12.27 8.05
N GLY A 41 -4.13 11.04 8.43
CA GLY A 41 -5.15 10.07 8.84
C GLY A 41 -4.72 8.61 8.88
N MET A 42 -3.54 8.28 9.41
CA MET A 42 -3.19 6.89 9.75
C MET A 42 -3.90 6.51 11.05
N GLY A 43 -5.20 6.27 10.98
CA GLY A 43 -6.03 5.80 12.08
C GLY A 43 -6.94 4.68 11.60
N GLY A 44 -6.46 3.43 11.66
CA GLY A 44 -7.28 2.24 11.43
C GLY A 44 -6.49 1.01 10.99
N GLN A 45 -6.28 0.08 11.93
CA GLN A 45 -5.70 -1.26 11.78
C GLN A 45 -4.18 -1.35 11.47
N ALA A 46 -3.38 -1.59 12.51
CA ALA A 46 -1.96 -1.89 12.39
C ALA A 46 -1.73 -3.19 11.57
N GLY A 47 -0.87 -3.12 10.56
CA GLY A 47 -0.18 -4.27 9.94
C GLY A 47 -0.90 -5.07 8.85
N ARG A 48 -2.23 -4.99 8.77
CA ARG A 48 -3.02 -5.84 7.86
C ARG A 48 -3.63 -5.02 6.73
N SER A 49 -3.19 -5.26 5.49
CA SER A 49 -3.80 -4.65 4.29
C SER A 49 -4.77 -5.63 3.64
N SER A 50 -5.96 -5.15 3.28
CA SER A 50 -6.95 -5.97 2.58
C SER A 50 -7.45 -5.30 1.32
N SER A 51 -7.43 -6.03 0.20
CA SER A 51 -8.04 -5.62 -1.05
C SER A 51 -9.25 -6.51 -1.36
N VAL A 52 -10.35 -5.90 -1.80
CA VAL A 52 -11.60 -6.61 -2.14
C VAL A 52 -11.92 -6.38 -3.60
N ARG A 53 -12.00 -7.48 -4.36
CA ARG A 53 -12.37 -7.46 -5.77
C ARG A 53 -13.70 -8.17 -5.95
N THR A 54 -14.57 -7.62 -6.80
CA THR A 54 -15.83 -8.26 -7.15
C THR A 54 -16.02 -8.33 -8.65
N ALA A 55 -16.60 -9.42 -9.13
CA ALA A 55 -16.91 -9.63 -10.53
C ALA A 55 -18.22 -10.41 -10.67
N GLN A 56 -18.89 -10.26 -11.82
CA GLN A 56 -20.04 -11.07 -12.19
C GLN A 56 -19.64 -11.94 -13.38
N TYR A 57 -19.93 -13.25 -13.34
CA TYR A 57 -19.68 -14.15 -14.46
C TYR A 57 -20.76 -15.21 -14.54
N GLN A 58 -21.45 -15.29 -15.68
CA GLN A 58 -22.54 -16.25 -15.94
C GLN A 58 -23.59 -16.32 -14.82
N GLY A 59 -24.01 -15.16 -14.30
CA GLY A 59 -25.00 -15.07 -13.22
C GLY A 59 -24.44 -15.28 -11.80
N HIS A 60 -23.17 -15.65 -11.67
CA HIS A 60 -22.51 -15.80 -10.37
C HIS A 60 -21.80 -14.52 -9.93
N ARG A 61 -21.95 -14.18 -8.65
CA ARG A 61 -21.17 -13.13 -7.99
C ARG A 61 -19.89 -13.69 -7.42
N ILE A 62 -18.78 -13.20 -7.94
CA ILE A 62 -17.43 -13.52 -7.48
C ILE A 62 -17.01 -12.40 -6.54
N ARG A 63 -16.55 -12.75 -5.34
CA ARG A 63 -15.92 -11.84 -4.38
C ARG A 63 -14.61 -12.43 -3.92
N ILE A 64 -13.52 -11.73 -4.19
CA ILE A 64 -12.17 -12.11 -3.77
C ILE A 64 -11.72 -11.10 -2.72
N VAL A 65 -11.32 -11.59 -1.56
CA VAL A 65 -10.69 -10.78 -0.52
C VAL A 65 -9.26 -11.26 -0.37
N THR A 66 -8.32 -10.38 -0.66
CA THR A 66 -6.89 -10.65 -0.47
C THR A 66 -6.45 -9.89 0.76
N THR A 67 -5.90 -10.60 1.73
CA THR A 67 -5.28 -10.00 2.91
C THR A 67 -3.78 -10.25 2.85
N TYR A 68 -2.99 -9.20 3.01
CA TYR A 68 -1.57 -9.30 3.26
C TYR A 68 -1.28 -8.99 4.73
N ASP A 69 -0.54 -9.91 5.37
CA ASP A 69 0.10 -9.72 6.66
C ASP A 69 1.61 -9.67 6.38
N ILE A 70 2.18 -8.47 6.45
CA ILE A 70 3.55 -8.24 6.00
C ILE A 70 4.38 -7.83 7.20
N THR A 71 5.46 -8.56 7.42
CA THR A 71 6.49 -8.20 8.38
C THR A 71 7.82 -7.99 7.68
N VAL A 72 8.54 -6.96 8.10
CA VAL A 72 9.94 -6.71 7.71
C VAL A 72 10.73 -6.62 9.00
N ASP A 73 11.75 -7.46 9.14
CA ASP A 73 12.55 -7.58 10.37
C ASP A 73 11.70 -7.77 11.64
N GLY A 74 10.65 -8.60 11.53
CA GLY A 74 9.71 -8.88 12.62
C GLY A 74 8.72 -7.76 12.94
N ARG A 75 8.79 -6.62 12.24
CA ARG A 75 7.89 -5.48 12.42
C ARG A 75 6.79 -5.48 11.36
N ALA A 76 5.56 -5.29 11.79
CA ALA A 76 4.44 -5.18 10.87
C ALA A 76 4.61 -3.96 9.96
N LEU A 77 4.48 -4.17 8.65
CA LEU A 77 4.53 -3.13 7.63
C LEU A 77 3.09 -2.79 7.21
N PRO A 78 2.56 -1.60 7.57
CA PRO A 78 1.27 -1.14 7.09
C PRO A 78 1.39 -0.64 5.64
N ALA A 79 1.68 -1.54 4.70
CA ALA A 79 1.66 -1.24 3.27
C ALA A 79 0.22 -1.39 2.77
N ALA A 80 -0.43 -0.28 2.45
CA ALA A 80 -1.75 -0.28 1.84
C ALA A 80 -1.64 -0.79 0.39
N LEU A 81 -1.76 -2.11 0.25
CA LEU A 81 -1.70 -2.86 -0.99
C LEU A 81 -3.12 -3.13 -1.52
N ASP A 82 -3.32 -2.72 -2.77
CA ASP A 82 -4.47 -3.09 -3.57
C ASP A 82 -4.07 -4.04 -4.69
N VAL A 83 -5.00 -4.91 -5.08
CA VAL A 83 -4.83 -5.83 -6.20
C VAL A 83 -5.93 -5.56 -7.20
N ASP A 84 -5.60 -5.47 -8.48
CA ASP A 84 -6.59 -5.31 -9.54
C ASP A 84 -7.14 -6.65 -10.06
N ARG A 85 -7.93 -6.57 -11.13
CA ARG A 85 -8.56 -7.72 -11.77
C ARG A 85 -7.55 -8.72 -12.35
N ASP A 86 -6.44 -8.24 -12.88
CA ASP A 86 -5.42 -9.05 -13.54
C ASP A 86 -4.39 -9.60 -12.55
N GLY A 87 -4.50 -9.20 -11.27
CA GLY A 87 -3.63 -9.65 -10.19
C GLY A 87 -2.45 -8.71 -9.96
N VAL A 88 -2.44 -7.54 -10.59
CA VAL A 88 -1.40 -6.52 -10.42
C VAL A 88 -1.61 -5.79 -9.10
N LEU A 89 -0.52 -5.62 -8.36
CA LEU A 89 -0.43 -4.93 -7.09
C LEU A 89 -0.13 -3.45 -7.27
N PHE A 90 -0.82 -2.65 -6.48
CA PHE A 90 -0.64 -1.21 -6.33
C PHE A 90 -0.36 -0.90 -4.87
N CYS A 91 0.58 0.01 -4.62
CA CYS A 91 0.84 0.51 -3.28
C CYS A 91 0.65 2.02 -3.27
N HIS A 92 -0.11 2.54 -2.30
CA HIS A 92 -0.28 3.99 -2.13
C HIS A 92 1.04 4.74 -1.89
N GLY A 93 2.05 4.08 -1.32
CA GLY A 93 3.39 4.64 -1.15
C GLY A 93 4.19 4.71 -2.45
N LEU A 94 3.80 3.97 -3.48
CA LEU A 94 4.48 3.89 -4.78
C LEU A 94 3.44 3.99 -5.92
N PRO A 95 2.73 5.12 -6.08
CA PRO A 95 1.59 5.23 -6.98
C PRO A 95 1.95 5.13 -8.47
N ALA A 96 3.22 5.34 -8.83
CA ALA A 96 3.71 5.21 -10.20
C ALA A 96 4.20 3.78 -10.55
N TYR A 97 4.11 2.84 -9.61
CA TYR A 97 4.64 1.49 -9.77
C TYR A 97 3.51 0.45 -9.75
N GLN A 98 3.75 -0.64 -10.47
CA GLN A 98 2.87 -1.80 -10.54
C GLN A 98 3.72 -3.06 -10.38
N PHE A 99 3.22 -4.02 -9.61
CA PHE A 99 3.97 -5.24 -9.28
C PHE A 99 3.12 -6.48 -9.49
N TYR A 100 3.73 -7.61 -9.81
CA TYR A 100 3.04 -8.91 -9.81
C TYR A 100 3.26 -9.69 -8.50
N SER A 101 4.11 -9.16 -7.62
CA SER A 101 4.57 -9.81 -6.39
C SER A 101 4.54 -8.83 -5.23
N ALA A 102 3.99 -9.29 -4.10
CA ALA A 102 3.99 -8.51 -2.87
C ALA A 102 5.41 -8.33 -2.33
N VAL A 103 6.29 -9.32 -2.55
CA VAL A 103 7.71 -9.23 -2.17
C VAL A 103 8.39 -8.12 -2.96
N ASP A 104 8.21 -8.08 -4.28
CA ASP A 104 8.81 -7.06 -5.15
C ASP A 104 8.32 -5.66 -4.78
N THR A 105 7.06 -5.56 -4.35
CA THR A 105 6.48 -4.31 -3.84
C THR A 105 7.19 -3.86 -2.56
N VAL A 106 7.44 -4.79 -1.61
CA VAL A 106 8.15 -4.50 -0.35
C VAL A 106 9.61 -4.14 -0.61
N GLU A 107 10.30 -4.86 -1.51
CA GLU A 107 11.66 -4.52 -1.92
C GLU A 107 11.73 -3.11 -2.53
N ALA A 108 10.75 -2.73 -3.35
CA ALA A 108 10.66 -1.39 -3.90
C ALA A 108 10.42 -0.35 -2.79
N LEU A 109 9.57 -0.64 -1.81
CA LEU A 109 9.35 0.26 -0.67
C LEU A 109 10.64 0.48 0.13
N ILE A 110 11.40 -0.59 0.42
CA ILE A 110 12.70 -0.49 1.11
C ILE A 110 13.68 0.32 0.28
N ARG A 111 13.76 0.06 -1.04
CA ARG A 111 14.66 0.77 -1.95
C ARG A 111 14.36 2.26 -2.03
N HIS A 112 13.08 2.65 -2.10
CA HIS A 112 12.67 4.03 -2.29
C HIS A 112 12.56 4.81 -0.98
N PHE A 113 12.32 4.14 0.14
CA PHE A 113 12.15 4.75 1.45
C PHE A 113 13.01 4.09 2.53
N PRO A 114 14.33 3.93 2.35
CA PRO A 114 15.19 3.16 3.27
C PRO A 114 15.09 3.67 4.72
N GLY A 115 15.04 4.99 4.92
CA GLY A 115 14.89 5.60 6.25
C GLY A 115 13.60 5.23 7.01
N ALA A 116 12.56 4.75 6.32
CA ALA A 116 11.35 4.24 6.97
C ALA A 116 11.59 2.86 7.62
N PHE A 117 12.66 2.18 7.25
CA PHE A 117 13.06 0.86 7.73
C PHE A 117 14.28 0.91 8.67
N ASP A 118 15.05 2.01 8.64
CA ASP A 118 16.32 2.18 9.39
C ASP A 118 16.19 2.34 10.93
N GLN A 119 15.03 2.02 11.53
CA GLN A 119 14.89 2.04 12.99
C GLN A 119 15.13 0.64 13.59
N ALA A 120 16.39 0.25 13.67
CA ALA A 120 16.85 -0.75 14.64
C ALA A 120 17.08 -0.06 15.99
N GLY A 121 16.26 -0.36 17.00
CA GLY A 121 16.48 0.10 18.38
C GLY A 121 15.47 1.14 18.87
N GLY A 122 14.25 0.69 19.16
CA GLY A 122 13.21 1.54 19.72
C GLY A 122 12.09 0.74 20.36
N ASP A 123 12.43 -0.21 21.22
CA ASP A 123 11.48 -0.70 22.22
C ASP A 123 11.06 0.49 23.09
N LYS A 124 10.01 1.20 22.67
CA LYS A 124 9.21 1.98 23.61
C LYS A 124 8.37 0.98 24.39
N GLY A 125 9.03 0.31 25.34
CA GLY A 125 8.34 -0.25 26.48
C GLY A 125 7.48 0.86 27.08
N SER A 126 6.17 0.59 27.21
CA SER A 126 5.26 1.51 27.86
C SER A 126 5.69 1.67 29.33
N GLY A 127 6.45 2.73 29.62
CA GLY A 127 6.60 3.24 30.97
C GLY A 127 5.25 3.76 31.41
N GLY A 128 4.49 2.93 32.13
CA GLY A 128 3.20 3.28 32.69
C GLY A 128 3.29 4.54 33.53
N GLN A 129 2.49 5.55 33.17
CA GLN A 129 2.19 6.66 34.05
C GLN A 129 1.40 6.13 35.25
N GLY A 130 2.09 5.89 36.35
CA GLY A 130 1.48 5.69 37.66
C GLY A 130 0.84 6.99 38.12
N GLY A 131 -0.49 7.04 38.12
CA GLY A 131 -1.28 8.15 38.64
C GLY A 131 -1.13 8.26 40.16
N GLY A 132 -0.51 9.36 40.62
CA GLY A 132 -0.53 9.77 42.02
C GLY A 132 -1.74 10.67 42.29
N GLY A 133 -2.89 10.06 42.58
CA GLY A 133 -4.04 10.77 43.13
C GLY A 133 -3.86 10.99 44.64
N GLY A 134 -3.43 12.19 45.03
CA GLY A 134 -3.27 12.60 46.42
C GLY A 134 -4.43 13.46 46.92
N GLY A 135 -5.33 12.83 47.66
CA GLY A 135 -6.08 13.31 48.84
C GLY A 135 -6.50 14.79 48.96
N GLN A 136 -7.82 14.99 48.97
CA GLN A 136 -8.54 16.21 49.36
C GLN A 136 -8.15 16.67 50.79
N GLY A 137 -7.75 17.94 50.91
CA GLY A 137 -7.68 18.64 52.21
C GLY A 137 -9.04 19.22 52.59
N GLY A 138 -9.62 18.74 53.69
CA GLY A 138 -10.63 19.48 54.46
C GLY A 138 -10.02 20.75 55.05
N GLY A 139 -10.74 21.73 55.57
CA GLY A 139 -12.12 21.85 56.04
C GLY A 139 -12.12 23.01 57.04
N GLY A 140 -13.28 23.59 57.32
CA GLY A 140 -13.52 24.40 58.54
C GLY A 140 -13.37 25.92 58.37
N GLY A 141 -14.49 26.62 58.55
CA GLY A 141 -14.57 28.07 58.56
C GLY A 141 -14.23 28.74 59.91
N GLY A 142 -14.24 30.06 59.85
CA GLY A 142 -14.05 31.05 60.92
C GLY A 142 -13.62 32.34 60.21
N GLY A 143 -14.32 33.47 60.24
CA GLY A 143 -14.98 34.13 61.38
C GLY A 143 -14.25 35.48 61.53
N GLY A 144 -14.93 36.59 61.23
CA GLY A 144 -14.40 37.95 61.28
C GLY A 144 -15.11 38.88 60.31
#